data_AF-A0A9J8C740-F1
#
_entry.id   AF-A0A9J8C740-F1
#
_cell.length_a   1.000
_cell.length_b   1.000
_cell.length_c   1.000
_cell.angle_alpha   90.00
_cell.angle_beta   90.00
_cell.angle_gamma   90.00
#
_symmetry.space_group_name_H-M   'P 1'
#
loop_
_entity.id
_entity.type
_entity.pdbx_description
1 polymer ?
#
loop_
_entity_poly.entity_id
_entity_poly.type
_entity_poly.pdbx_seq_one_letter_code
_entity_poly.pdbx_strand_id
1 'polypeptide(L)'
;IIIIIIIIIIIIIIIIIIKNQLLIFEFSARPKAEVTVVPSDRVFRGETVTLRCDLEEGIDWTYSCYKDDSAIPISTERVYKFISDESDAGKYTCRGEKKRDSRRSEISDAVTLTVSDLPRATVTADPDRFVFMGETITLKCAIESHYSDWRFHWSKYSSIFAAGKKNKSTETLTIESVSESDQDIYWCWGERESRPMKSQKSEAVSVKVEGECFTVCNTECTVFIFLIQ
;
A
#
# COMPACT_ATOMS: atom_id res chain seq x y z
N ILE A 1 63.25 -42.70 14.46
CA ILE A 1 63.38 -41.84 13.24
C ILE A 1 62.44 -42.33 12.14
N ILE A 2 62.58 -43.56 11.62
CA ILE A 2 61.72 -44.10 10.54
C ILE A 2 60.23 -44.09 10.90
N ILE A 3 59.86 -44.58 12.09
CA ILE A 3 58.45 -44.60 12.56
C ILE A 3 57.88 -43.19 12.63
N ILE A 4 58.67 -42.21 13.10
CA ILE A 4 58.26 -40.81 13.21
C ILE A 4 58.03 -40.22 11.81
N ILE A 5 58.90 -40.53 10.84
CA ILE A 5 58.76 -40.10 9.45
C ILE A 5 57.48 -40.69 8.82
N ILE A 6 57.19 -41.98 9.06
CA ILE A 6 55.97 -42.63 8.56
C ILE A 6 54.71 -41.97 9.13
N ILE A 7 54.70 -41.67 10.45
CA ILE A 7 53.58 -40.97 11.09
C ILE A 7 53.38 -39.58 10.49
N ILE A 8 54.46 -38.82 10.25
CA ILE A 8 54.39 -37.50 9.62
C ILE A 8 53.81 -37.59 8.20
N ILE A 9 54.25 -38.57 7.40
CA ILE A 9 53.73 -38.78 6.04
C ILE A 9 52.24 -39.11 6.08
N ILE A 10 51.80 -39.99 7.00
CA ILE A 10 50.37 -40.33 7.16
C ILE A 10 49.56 -39.08 7.53
N ILE A 11 50.04 -38.26 8.47
CA ILE A 11 49.36 -37.01 8.85
C ILE A 11 49.24 -36.05 7.67
N ILE A 12 50.31 -35.88 6.88
CA ILE A 12 50.29 -35.02 5.68
C ILE A 12 49.27 -35.53 4.65
N ILE A 13 49.25 -36.85 4.39
CA ILE A 13 48.27 -37.47 3.48
C ILE A 13 46.84 -37.23 3.99
N ILE A 14 46.58 -37.42 5.29
CA ILE A 14 45.28 -37.16 5.89
C ILE A 14 44.88 -35.69 5.72
N ILE A 15 45.79 -34.73 5.96
CA ILE A 15 45.52 -33.30 5.77
C ILE A 15 45.20 -32.98 4.30
N ILE A 16 45.91 -33.59 3.35
CA ILE A 16 45.65 -33.41 1.91
C ILE A 16 44.27 -33.97 1.55
N ILE A 17 43.91 -35.16 2.05
CA ILE A 17 42.60 -35.77 1.82
C ILE A 17 41.49 -34.89 2.40
N ILE A 18 41.65 -34.41 3.64
CA ILE A 18 40.67 -33.53 4.30
C ILE A 18 40.50 -32.23 3.51
N LYS A 19 41.59 -31.56 3.10
CA LYS A 19 41.52 -30.35 2.28
C LYS A 19 40.84 -30.60 0.93
N ASN A 20 41.18 -31.70 0.25
CA ASN A 20 40.58 -32.06 -1.02
C ASN A 20 39.07 -32.36 -0.87
N GLN A 21 38.66 -33.05 0.19
CA GLN A 21 37.23 -33.29 0.46
C GLN A 21 36.47 -32.01 0.82
N LEU A 22 37.06 -31.11 1.61
CA LEU A 22 36.47 -29.80 1.93
C LEU A 22 36.28 -28.95 0.67
N LEU A 23 37.27 -28.91 -0.23
CA LEU A 23 37.18 -28.19 -1.51
C LEU A 23 36.10 -28.78 -2.44
N ILE A 24 35.97 -30.11 -2.48
CA ILE A 24 34.91 -30.78 -3.25
C ILE A 24 33.52 -30.46 -2.66
N PHE A 25 33.42 -30.36 -1.34
CA PHE A 25 32.17 -30.04 -0.65
C PHE A 25 31.68 -28.62 -0.96
N GLU A 26 32.57 -27.62 -0.91
CA GLU A 26 32.24 -26.24 -1.33
C GLU A 26 31.83 -26.17 -2.80
N PHE A 27 32.51 -26.92 -3.68
CA PHE A 27 32.18 -26.93 -5.11
C PHE A 27 30.84 -27.64 -5.44
N SER A 28 30.37 -28.52 -4.55
CA SER A 28 29.13 -29.29 -4.73
C SER A 28 27.90 -28.62 -4.12
N ALA A 29 28.06 -27.59 -3.29
CA ALA A 29 26.93 -26.85 -2.72
C ALA A 29 26.25 -26.03 -3.83
N ARG A 30 24.92 -26.11 -3.92
CA ARG A 30 24.16 -25.26 -4.84
C ARG A 30 24.02 -23.88 -4.19
N PRO A 31 24.21 -22.77 -4.93
CA PRO A 31 23.96 -21.46 -4.35
C PRO A 31 22.50 -21.35 -3.92
N LYS A 32 22.24 -20.65 -2.82
CA LYS A 32 20.89 -20.37 -2.33
C LYS A 32 20.45 -19.00 -2.87
N ALA A 33 19.24 -18.95 -3.42
CA ALA A 33 18.66 -17.70 -3.88
C ALA A 33 18.17 -16.85 -2.70
N GLU A 34 18.15 -15.54 -2.88
CA GLU A 34 17.56 -14.59 -1.93
C GLU A 34 16.41 -13.85 -2.62
N VAL A 35 15.21 -13.93 -2.05
CA VAL A 35 14.06 -13.16 -2.53
C VAL A 35 13.88 -11.93 -1.67
N THR A 36 13.76 -10.77 -2.31
CA THR A 36 13.47 -9.50 -1.67
C THR A 36 12.16 -8.94 -2.21
N VAL A 37 11.36 -8.36 -1.32
CA VAL A 37 10.05 -7.79 -1.64
C VAL A 37 10.04 -6.33 -1.20
N VAL A 38 9.73 -5.44 -2.13
CA VAL A 38 9.68 -3.99 -1.89
C VAL A 38 8.33 -3.43 -2.32
N PRO A 39 7.60 -2.72 -1.45
CA PRO A 39 7.91 -2.49 -0.03
C PRO A 39 7.76 -3.77 0.82
N SER A 40 8.57 -3.91 1.86
CA SER A 40 8.65 -5.11 2.72
C SER A 40 7.66 -5.11 3.90
N ASP A 41 7.09 -3.95 4.24
CA ASP A 41 6.06 -3.87 5.29
C ASP A 41 4.66 -4.14 4.72
N ARG A 42 3.62 -3.74 5.44
CA ARG A 42 2.24 -3.76 4.95
C ARG A 42 2.12 -3.00 3.63
N VAL A 43 1.72 -3.73 2.59
CA VAL A 43 1.43 -3.22 1.25
C VAL A 43 -0.05 -2.87 1.17
N PHE A 44 -0.37 -1.76 0.52
CA PHE A 44 -1.74 -1.37 0.26
C PHE A 44 -2.18 -1.76 -1.14
N ARG A 45 -3.46 -2.05 -1.31
CA ARG A 45 -4.04 -2.31 -2.64
C ARG A 45 -3.76 -1.16 -3.61
N GLY A 46 -3.32 -1.50 -4.82
CA GLY A 46 -2.97 -0.53 -5.87
C GLY A 46 -1.53 -0.03 -5.83
N GLU A 47 -0.70 -0.49 -4.89
CA GLU A 47 0.71 -0.16 -4.83
C GLU A 47 1.55 -1.07 -5.74
N THR A 48 2.62 -0.53 -6.30
CA THR A 48 3.56 -1.33 -7.10
C THR A 48 4.48 -2.12 -6.16
N VAL A 49 4.35 -3.45 -6.19
CA VAL A 49 5.26 -4.38 -5.51
C VAL A 49 6.35 -4.79 -6.47
N THR A 50 7.59 -4.84 -5.97
CA THR A 50 8.76 -5.34 -6.68
C THR A 50 9.30 -6.57 -5.96
N LEU A 51 9.22 -7.74 -6.59
CA LEU A 51 9.96 -8.93 -6.20
C LEU A 51 11.30 -8.92 -6.91
N ARG A 52 12.38 -9.20 -6.19
CA ARG A 52 13.71 -9.36 -6.77
C ARG A 52 14.34 -10.63 -6.24
N CYS A 53 14.83 -11.45 -7.16
CA CYS A 53 15.56 -12.66 -6.85
C CYS A 53 17.05 -12.44 -7.10
N ASP A 54 17.88 -12.64 -6.09
CA ASP A 54 19.32 -12.48 -6.17
C ASP A 54 20.04 -13.80 -5.90
N LEU A 55 21.15 -14.01 -6.62
CA LEU A 55 22.07 -15.13 -6.43
C LEU A 55 23.49 -14.55 -6.42
N GLU A 56 24.31 -14.96 -5.44
CA GLU A 56 25.66 -14.42 -5.25
C GLU A 56 26.61 -14.75 -6.42
N GLU A 57 26.33 -15.80 -7.20
CA GLU A 57 27.19 -16.24 -8.30
C GLU A 57 26.61 -15.91 -9.68
N GLY A 58 27.33 -15.17 -10.54
CA GLY A 58 27.19 -15.23 -12.01
C GLY A 58 26.02 -14.48 -12.68
N ILE A 59 26.17 -14.22 -13.99
CA ILE A 59 25.26 -13.39 -14.82
C ILE A 59 24.30 -14.27 -15.69
N ASP A 60 24.42 -15.60 -15.63
CA ASP A 60 23.80 -16.53 -16.60
C ASP A 60 22.63 -17.36 -16.03
N TRP A 61 21.86 -16.77 -15.11
CA TRP A 61 20.68 -17.39 -14.51
C TRP A 61 19.39 -16.87 -15.16
N THR A 62 18.42 -17.78 -15.29
CA THR A 62 17.00 -17.46 -15.46
C THR A 62 16.33 -17.63 -14.10
N TYR A 63 15.41 -16.74 -13.76
CA TYR A 63 14.76 -16.78 -12.45
C TYR A 63 13.35 -17.36 -12.56
N SER A 64 12.86 -17.90 -11.46
CA SER A 64 11.47 -18.34 -11.32
C SER A 64 11.02 -17.97 -9.93
N CYS A 65 10.00 -17.13 -9.85
CA CYS A 65 9.33 -16.79 -8.61
C CYS A 65 8.09 -17.68 -8.43
N TYR A 66 7.81 -17.99 -7.18
CA TYR A 66 6.67 -18.80 -6.78
C TYR A 66 5.88 -18.02 -5.74
N LYS A 67 4.56 -18.18 -5.79
CA LYS A 67 3.64 -17.71 -4.78
C LYS A 67 2.85 -18.91 -4.26
N ASP A 68 2.94 -19.18 -2.97
CA ASP A 68 2.30 -20.33 -2.32
C ASP A 68 2.55 -21.63 -3.12
N ASP A 69 3.84 -21.87 -3.42
CA ASP A 69 4.37 -22.99 -4.21
C ASP A 69 3.92 -23.05 -5.68
N SER A 70 3.11 -22.09 -6.14
CA SER A 70 2.67 -21.97 -7.53
C SER A 70 3.59 -21.04 -8.33
N ALA A 71 4.07 -21.50 -9.48
CA ALA A 71 4.98 -20.71 -10.33
C ALA A 71 4.28 -19.47 -10.92
N ILE A 72 4.95 -18.32 -10.86
CA ILE A 72 4.48 -17.08 -11.47
C ILE A 72 4.94 -17.05 -12.94
N PRO A 73 4.02 -17.13 -13.93
CA PRO A 73 4.39 -17.41 -15.33
C PRO A 73 5.33 -16.38 -16.00
N ILE A 74 5.34 -15.12 -15.54
CA ILE A 74 6.05 -14.00 -16.17
C ILE A 74 7.36 -13.65 -15.42
N SER A 75 7.74 -14.43 -14.42
CA SER A 75 8.85 -14.11 -13.49
C SER A 75 10.25 -14.55 -13.97
N THR A 76 10.48 -14.67 -15.28
CA THR A 76 11.75 -15.14 -15.84
C THR A 76 12.92 -14.16 -15.62
N GLU A 77 12.58 -12.90 -15.36
CA GLU A 77 13.52 -11.84 -15.04
C GLU A 77 13.93 -11.84 -13.57
N ARG A 78 15.09 -11.25 -13.29
CA ARG A 78 15.59 -11.03 -11.92
C ARG A 78 14.63 -10.20 -11.07
N VAL A 79 13.84 -9.33 -11.72
CA VAL A 79 12.92 -8.40 -11.09
C VAL A 79 11.53 -8.59 -11.68
N TYR A 80 10.54 -8.82 -10.84
CA TYR A 80 9.14 -8.92 -11.21
C TYR A 80 8.33 -7.83 -10.50
N LYS A 81 7.56 -7.07 -11.26
CA LYS A 81 6.73 -5.98 -10.73
C LYS A 81 5.27 -6.20 -11.05
N PHE A 82 4.41 -5.92 -10.08
CA PHE A 82 2.96 -6.00 -10.24
C PHE A 82 2.28 -4.93 -9.37
N ILE A 83 1.02 -4.63 -9.69
CA ILE A 83 0.17 -3.78 -8.86
C ILE A 83 -0.58 -4.68 -7.89
N SER A 84 -0.47 -4.42 -6.60
CA SER A 84 -1.02 -5.26 -5.54
C SER A 84 -2.55 -5.30 -5.53
N ASP A 85 -3.08 -6.50 -5.42
CA ASP A 85 -4.47 -6.80 -5.08
C ASP A 85 -4.54 -7.64 -3.79
N GLU A 86 -5.71 -7.73 -3.15
CA GLU A 86 -5.91 -8.61 -1.98
C GLU A 86 -5.50 -10.06 -2.31
N SER A 87 -5.83 -10.49 -3.53
CA SER A 87 -5.49 -11.81 -4.01
C SER A 87 -3.98 -12.06 -4.11
N ASP A 88 -3.11 -11.04 -4.09
CA ASP A 88 -1.65 -11.19 -4.13
C ASP A 88 -1.01 -11.47 -2.77
N ALA A 89 -1.75 -11.40 -1.66
CA ALA A 89 -1.22 -11.83 -0.37
C ALA A 89 -0.79 -13.30 -0.42
N GLY A 90 0.34 -13.64 0.21
CA GLY A 90 0.88 -15.00 0.19
C GLY A 90 2.38 -15.08 0.47
N LYS A 91 2.94 -16.29 0.38
CA LYS A 91 4.37 -16.55 0.55
C LYS A 91 5.07 -16.58 -0.79
N TYR A 92 6.09 -15.75 -0.93
CA TYR A 92 6.91 -15.65 -2.13
C TYR A 92 8.26 -16.30 -1.92
N THR A 93 8.66 -17.14 -2.87
CA THR A 93 10.01 -17.71 -2.94
C THR A 93 10.54 -17.56 -4.36
N CYS A 94 11.85 -17.72 -4.53
CA CYS A 94 12.45 -17.71 -5.85
C CYS A 94 13.57 -18.73 -5.99
N ARG A 95 13.90 -19.03 -7.25
CA ARG A 95 14.95 -19.98 -7.64
C ARG A 95 15.60 -19.51 -8.93
N GLY A 96 16.89 -19.79 -9.09
CA GLY A 96 17.60 -19.65 -10.36
C GLY A 96 17.84 -20.98 -11.06
N GLU A 97 17.82 -20.95 -12.38
CA GLU A 97 18.23 -22.03 -13.27
C GLU A 97 19.27 -21.52 -14.27
N LYS A 98 20.44 -22.16 -14.34
CA LYS A 98 21.49 -21.79 -15.29
C LYS A 98 21.05 -22.06 -16.72
N LYS A 99 21.31 -21.11 -17.62
CA LYS A 99 20.91 -21.24 -19.03
C LYS A 99 21.63 -22.36 -19.79
N ARG A 100 22.89 -22.65 -19.43
CA ARG A 100 23.75 -23.57 -20.20
C ARG A 100 23.63 -25.04 -19.82
N ASP A 101 23.47 -25.34 -18.54
CA ASP A 101 23.54 -26.70 -18.00
C ASP A 101 22.29 -27.08 -17.18
N SER A 102 21.28 -26.21 -17.16
CA SER A 102 20.03 -26.38 -16.39
C SER A 102 20.26 -26.68 -14.91
N ARG A 103 21.44 -26.37 -14.37
CA ARG A 103 21.73 -26.52 -12.94
C ARG A 103 20.87 -25.52 -12.19
N ARG A 104 20.14 -26.01 -11.19
CA ARG A 104 19.25 -25.17 -10.39
C ARG A 104 19.84 -24.82 -9.04
N SER A 105 19.57 -23.61 -8.57
CA SER A 105 19.87 -23.16 -7.21
C SER A 105 19.00 -23.90 -6.18
N GLU A 106 19.33 -23.73 -4.91
CA GLU A 106 18.36 -23.93 -3.83
C GLU A 106 17.28 -22.85 -3.91
N ILE A 107 16.09 -23.16 -3.39
CA ILE A 107 15.00 -22.18 -3.29
C ILE A 107 15.31 -21.19 -2.18
N SER A 108 14.90 -19.94 -2.35
CA SER A 108 15.08 -18.92 -1.32
C SER A 108 14.28 -19.24 -0.07
N ASP A 109 14.64 -18.60 1.03
CA ASP A 109 13.71 -18.47 2.15
C ASP A 109 12.45 -17.71 1.69
N ALA A 110 11.32 -18.01 2.31
CA ALA A 110 10.05 -17.42 1.94
C ALA A 110 9.87 -16.04 2.57
N VAL A 111 9.41 -15.07 1.77
CA VAL A 111 8.95 -13.77 2.26
C VAL A 111 7.43 -13.72 2.21
N THR A 112 6.78 -13.34 3.30
CA THR A 112 5.32 -13.24 3.36
C THR A 112 4.90 -11.82 2.98
N LEU A 113 4.09 -11.70 1.92
CA LEU A 113 3.48 -10.45 1.50
C LEU A 113 2.08 -10.35 2.11
N THR A 114 1.83 -9.26 2.83
CA THR A 114 0.49 -8.92 3.34
C THR A 114 -0.04 -7.71 2.59
N VAL A 115 -1.27 -7.82 2.06
CA VAL A 115 -1.97 -6.72 1.38
C VAL A 115 -3.13 -6.26 2.25
N SER A 116 -3.32 -4.95 2.36
CA SER A 116 -4.42 -4.34 3.12
C SER A 116 -5.09 -3.24 2.31
N ASP A 117 -6.32 -2.91 2.66
CA ASP A 117 -6.99 -1.76 2.09
C ASP A 117 -6.38 -0.44 2.55
N LEU A 118 -6.44 0.57 1.68
CA LEU A 118 -6.09 1.94 2.02
C LEU A 118 -7.03 2.46 3.13
N PRO A 119 -6.53 3.31 4.05
CA PRO A 119 -7.37 3.89 5.09
C PRO A 119 -8.48 4.73 4.44
N ARG A 120 -9.69 4.70 5.01
CA ARG A 120 -10.87 5.36 4.44
C ARG A 120 -11.11 6.72 5.09
N ALA A 121 -11.41 7.72 4.27
CA ALA A 121 -11.86 9.02 4.75
C ALA A 121 -13.33 9.00 5.20
N THR A 122 -13.70 9.89 6.10
CA THR A 122 -15.07 10.07 6.60
C THR A 122 -15.42 11.55 6.61
N VAL A 123 -16.69 11.86 6.35
CA VAL A 123 -17.20 13.24 6.40
C VAL A 123 -18.22 13.38 7.52
N THR A 124 -17.98 14.38 8.36
CA THR A 124 -18.88 14.84 9.42
C THR A 124 -19.33 16.27 9.12
N ALA A 125 -20.50 16.66 9.61
CA ALA A 125 -21.08 17.98 9.37
C ALA A 125 -21.48 18.63 10.71
N ASP A 126 -21.26 19.94 10.81
CA ASP A 126 -21.74 20.78 11.92
C ASP A 126 -22.29 22.13 11.39
N PRO A 127 -23.58 22.47 11.61
CA PRO A 127 -24.63 21.59 12.15
C PRO A 127 -24.90 20.39 11.22
N ASP A 128 -25.93 19.58 11.49
CA ASP A 128 -26.26 18.44 10.62
C ASP A 128 -26.47 18.88 9.15
N ARG A 129 -26.59 17.92 8.24
CA ARG A 129 -26.56 18.12 6.78
C ARG A 129 -27.79 18.86 6.21
N PHE A 130 -28.65 19.38 7.07
CA PHE A 130 -29.86 20.13 6.76
C PHE A 130 -29.70 21.54 7.33
N VAL A 131 -29.65 22.53 6.46
CA VAL A 131 -29.42 23.94 6.82
C VAL A 131 -30.35 24.85 6.06
N PHE A 132 -30.63 26.02 6.63
CA PHE A 132 -31.42 27.07 6.00
C PHE A 132 -30.54 28.05 5.23
N MET A 133 -31.12 28.75 4.26
CA MET A 133 -30.41 29.82 3.54
C MET A 133 -29.86 30.88 4.51
N GLY A 134 -28.61 31.28 4.28
CA GLY A 134 -27.90 32.25 5.12
C GLY A 134 -27.18 31.65 6.33
N GLU A 135 -27.43 30.39 6.70
CA GLU A 135 -26.69 29.72 7.76
C GLU A 135 -25.26 29.36 7.34
N THR A 136 -24.47 28.86 8.30
CA THR A 136 -23.11 28.37 8.05
C THR A 136 -23.04 26.89 8.37
N ILE A 137 -22.48 26.11 7.45
CA ILE A 137 -22.19 24.68 7.65
C ILE A 137 -20.71 24.42 7.52
N THR A 138 -20.17 23.59 8.42
CA THR A 138 -18.79 23.11 8.37
C THR A 138 -18.79 21.61 8.16
N LEU A 139 -18.24 21.18 7.02
CA LEU A 139 -17.93 19.79 6.75
C LEU A 139 -16.49 19.50 7.20
N LYS A 140 -16.29 18.40 7.93
CA LYS A 140 -14.99 17.96 8.42
C LYS A 140 -14.66 16.58 7.86
N CYS A 141 -13.48 16.46 7.23
CA CYS A 141 -12.93 15.22 6.73
C CYS A 141 -11.99 14.62 7.76
N ALA A 142 -12.11 13.33 8.04
CA ALA A 142 -11.19 12.63 8.95
C ALA A 142 -10.78 11.28 8.35
N ILE A 143 -9.59 10.79 8.70
CA ILE A 143 -9.12 9.44 8.34
C ILE A 143 -8.69 8.77 9.64
N GLU A 144 -9.47 7.79 10.09
CA GLU A 144 -9.17 7.04 11.30
C GLU A 144 -8.10 5.99 10.99
N SER A 145 -6.84 6.31 11.32
CA SER A 145 -5.70 5.43 11.12
C SER A 145 -4.52 5.83 12.01
N HIS A 146 -3.50 4.98 12.07
CA HIS A 146 -2.22 5.32 12.73
C HIS A 146 -1.34 6.29 11.91
N TYR A 147 -1.82 6.79 10.77
CA TYR A 147 -1.10 7.68 9.87
C TYR A 147 -1.49 9.16 10.09
N SER A 148 -0.49 10.04 10.20
CA SER A 148 -0.62 11.50 10.33
C SER A 148 -0.29 12.25 9.04
N ASP A 149 -0.38 13.57 9.02
CA ASP A 149 0.10 14.44 7.92
C ASP A 149 -0.70 14.35 6.61
N TRP A 150 -1.99 13.97 6.71
CA TRP A 150 -2.91 13.98 5.60
C TRP A 150 -3.17 15.40 5.08
N ARG A 151 -2.99 15.59 3.78
CA ARG A 151 -3.51 16.75 3.03
C ARG A 151 -4.88 16.37 2.49
N PHE A 152 -5.92 16.99 3.02
CA PHE A 152 -7.30 16.68 2.63
C PHE A 152 -7.71 17.43 1.37
N HIS A 153 -8.52 16.77 0.57
CA HIS A 153 -9.10 17.30 -0.66
C HIS A 153 -10.60 17.04 -0.64
N TRP A 154 -11.34 18.00 -1.18
CA TRP A 154 -12.80 17.97 -1.23
C TRP A 154 -13.28 18.03 -2.69
N SER A 155 -14.43 17.42 -2.94
CA SER A 155 -15.09 17.48 -4.24
C SER A 155 -16.60 17.52 -4.07
N LYS A 156 -17.26 18.16 -5.04
CA LYS A 156 -18.71 18.45 -5.10
C LYS A 156 -19.24 18.08 -6.49
N TYR A 157 -20.38 17.39 -6.57
CA TYR A 157 -20.89 16.75 -7.82
C TYR A 157 -21.21 17.74 -8.95
N SER A 158 -21.71 18.96 -8.65
CA SER A 158 -22.03 20.00 -9.64
C SER A 158 -20.81 20.59 -10.38
N SER A 159 -19.59 20.27 -9.96
CA SER A 159 -18.37 20.82 -10.54
C SER A 159 -17.35 19.75 -10.96
N ILE A 160 -17.63 19.08 -12.08
CA ILE A 160 -16.55 18.55 -12.94
C ILE A 160 -15.82 19.70 -13.66
N PHE A 161 -16.41 20.90 -13.73
CA PHE A 161 -15.88 22.08 -14.44
C PHE A 161 -15.42 23.26 -13.55
N ALA A 162 -15.53 23.20 -12.22
CA ALA A 162 -14.94 24.23 -11.36
C ALA A 162 -13.50 23.86 -10.97
N ALA A 163 -12.61 23.90 -11.95
CA ALA A 163 -11.22 24.28 -11.70
C ALA A 163 -11.21 25.75 -11.24
N GLY A 164 -11.63 26.03 -10.00
CA GLY A 164 -11.72 27.40 -9.53
C GLY A 164 -12.31 27.57 -8.12
N LYS A 165 -11.41 27.77 -7.15
CA LYS A 165 -11.62 28.21 -5.74
C LYS A 165 -12.10 27.12 -4.78
N LYS A 166 -11.32 26.64 -3.79
CA LYS A 166 -9.98 26.94 -3.29
C LYS A 166 -9.28 25.61 -3.04
N ASN A 167 -7.99 25.52 -3.37
CA ASN A 167 -7.08 24.52 -2.81
C ASN A 167 -6.97 24.77 -1.29
N LYS A 168 -7.99 24.41 -0.52
CA LYS A 168 -7.88 24.34 0.93
C LYS A 168 -7.55 22.90 1.24
N SER A 169 -6.25 22.62 1.30
CA SER A 169 -5.67 21.43 1.90
C SER A 169 -5.90 21.45 3.43
N THR A 170 -7.17 21.60 3.82
CA THR A 170 -7.60 21.75 5.20
C THR A 170 -8.61 20.66 5.52
N GLU A 171 -8.51 20.16 6.75
CA GLU A 171 -9.40 19.16 7.32
C GLU A 171 -10.88 19.56 7.23
N THR A 172 -11.17 20.87 7.23
CA THR A 172 -12.53 21.43 7.19
C THR A 172 -12.83 22.22 5.92
N LEU A 173 -14.08 22.11 5.46
CA LEU A 173 -14.73 22.89 4.42
C LEU A 173 -15.90 23.65 5.06
N THR A 174 -15.76 24.97 5.20
CA THR A 174 -16.81 25.85 5.75
C THR A 174 -17.49 26.60 4.61
N ILE A 175 -18.82 26.51 4.57
CA ILE A 175 -19.68 27.24 3.63
C ILE A 175 -20.44 28.26 4.47
N GLU A 176 -20.10 29.53 4.31
CA GLU A 176 -20.75 30.66 4.98
C GLU A 176 -21.89 31.18 4.10
N SER A 177 -22.99 31.62 4.73
CA SER A 177 -24.16 32.16 4.05
C SER A 177 -24.68 31.24 2.94
N VAL A 178 -25.02 30.01 3.35
CA VAL A 178 -25.45 28.91 2.47
C VAL A 178 -26.56 29.35 1.52
N SER A 179 -26.46 28.94 0.26
CA SER A 179 -27.42 29.23 -0.81
C SER A 179 -27.94 27.94 -1.45
N GLU A 180 -28.99 28.04 -2.27
CA GLU A 180 -29.49 26.88 -3.05
C GLU A 180 -28.37 26.22 -3.89
N SER A 181 -27.41 27.00 -4.37
CA SER A 181 -26.28 26.47 -5.15
C SER A 181 -25.33 25.59 -4.34
N ASP A 182 -25.37 25.66 -3.01
CA ASP A 182 -24.58 24.85 -2.08
C ASP A 182 -25.21 23.48 -1.78
N GLN A 183 -26.48 23.29 -2.14
CA GLN A 183 -27.14 21.99 -2.08
C GLN A 183 -26.52 21.02 -3.07
N ASP A 184 -25.81 20.01 -2.57
CA ASP A 184 -25.15 19.02 -3.41
C ASP A 184 -24.60 17.84 -2.61
N ILE A 185 -23.91 16.95 -3.31
CA ILE A 185 -23.17 15.81 -2.79
C ILE A 185 -21.68 16.18 -2.65
N TYR A 186 -21.16 16.00 -1.45
CA TYR A 186 -19.78 16.29 -1.06
C TYR A 186 -19.04 15.00 -0.66
N TRP A 187 -17.78 14.88 -1.03
CA TRP A 187 -16.89 13.82 -0.54
C TRP A 187 -15.46 14.34 -0.41
N CYS A 188 -14.65 13.63 0.38
CA CYS A 188 -13.26 13.98 0.59
C CYS A 188 -12.32 12.77 0.46
N TRP A 189 -11.03 13.06 0.33
CA TRP A 189 -9.95 12.09 0.44
C TRP A 189 -8.69 12.76 0.98
N GLY A 190 -7.71 11.96 1.41
CA GLY A 190 -6.42 12.43 1.89
C GLY A 190 -5.27 12.00 0.97
N GLU A 191 -4.25 12.84 0.88
CA GLU A 191 -2.98 12.55 0.22
C GLU A 191 -1.79 12.82 1.16
N ARG A 192 -0.72 12.04 1.02
CA ARG A 192 0.50 12.09 1.83
C ARG A 192 1.73 11.83 0.97
N GLU A 193 2.88 12.30 1.44
CA GLU A 193 4.18 12.05 0.79
C GLU A 193 4.73 10.66 1.15
N SER A 194 4.41 10.16 2.35
CA SER A 194 4.80 8.84 2.84
C SER A 194 3.70 7.80 2.60
N ARG A 195 4.10 6.52 2.55
CA ARG A 195 3.17 5.39 2.42
C ARG A 195 2.19 5.30 3.60
N PRO A 196 0.88 5.04 3.39
CA PRO A 196 0.15 5.10 2.12
C PRO A 196 0.04 6.53 1.59
N MET A 197 0.29 6.72 0.29
CA MET A 197 0.29 8.05 -0.35
C MET A 197 -1.12 8.63 -0.55
N LYS A 198 -2.15 7.79 -0.57
CA LYS A 198 -3.55 8.19 -0.74
C LYS A 198 -4.46 7.43 0.22
N SER A 199 -5.62 8.00 0.54
CA SER A 199 -6.70 7.32 1.22
C SER A 199 -7.73 6.79 0.21
N GLN A 200 -8.63 5.91 0.66
CA GLN A 200 -9.90 5.74 -0.04
C GLN A 200 -10.72 7.03 0.09
N LYS A 201 -11.59 7.29 -0.90
CA LYS A 201 -12.57 8.37 -0.82
C LYS A 201 -13.55 8.09 0.31
N SER A 202 -14.08 9.16 0.91
CA SER A 202 -15.18 9.04 1.84
C SER A 202 -16.45 8.59 1.14
N GLU A 203 -17.37 8.04 1.91
CA GLU A 203 -18.77 8.01 1.49
C GLU A 203 -19.23 9.44 1.19
N ALA A 204 -20.05 9.57 0.15
CA ALA A 204 -20.55 10.85 -0.28
C ALA A 204 -21.73 11.29 0.61
N VAL A 205 -21.75 12.55 1.00
CA VAL A 205 -22.79 13.12 1.87
C VAL A 205 -23.58 14.18 1.11
N SER A 206 -24.91 14.13 1.21
CA SER A 206 -25.79 15.15 0.63
C SER A 206 -26.06 16.23 1.66
N VAL A 207 -25.73 17.48 1.30
CA VAL A 207 -26.15 18.69 2.03
C VAL A 207 -27.45 19.17 1.40
N LYS A 208 -28.46 19.44 2.24
CA LYS A 208 -29.75 19.97 1.82
C LYS A 208 -29.92 21.39 2.35
N VAL A 209 -30.40 22.26 1.48
CA VAL A 209 -30.62 23.67 1.78
C VAL A 209 -32.11 23.95 1.67
N GLU A 210 -32.73 24.31 2.79
CA GLU A 210 -34.09 24.83 2.80
C GLU A 210 -34.09 26.35 2.71
N GLY A 211 -35.26 26.94 2.41
CA GLY A 211 -35.42 28.39 2.27
C GLY A 211 -35.07 29.18 3.54
N GLU A 212 -35.27 30.49 3.50
CA GLU A 212 -34.95 31.36 4.64
C GLU A 212 -35.76 30.96 5.89
N CYS A 213 -35.06 30.75 7.01
CA CYS A 213 -35.71 30.53 8.29
C CYS A 213 -36.17 31.87 8.87
N PHE A 214 -37.46 32.18 8.77
CA PHE A 214 -38.03 33.37 9.41
C PHE A 214 -38.35 33.07 10.88
N THR A 215 -37.58 33.63 11.80
CA THR A 215 -37.92 33.60 13.23
C THR A 215 -39.09 34.57 13.47
N VAL A 216 -40.32 34.06 13.50
CA VAL A 216 -41.48 34.85 13.93
C VAL A 216 -41.42 34.97 15.45
N CYS A 217 -40.79 36.04 15.96
CA CYS A 217 -40.87 36.41 17.37
C CYS A 217 -42.24 37.03 17.67
N ASN A 218 -43.27 36.20 17.79
CA ASN A 218 -44.50 36.59 18.49
C ASN A 218 -44.42 36.09 19.93
N THR A 219 -44.97 36.86 20.86
CA THR A 219 -44.88 36.75 22.33
C THR A 219 -45.47 35.48 22.96
N GLU A 220 -45.63 34.39 22.22
CA GLU A 220 -45.95 33.06 22.75
C GLU A 220 -45.16 32.01 21.96
N CYS A 221 -44.35 31.20 22.65
CA CYS A 221 -43.54 30.12 22.07
C CYS A 221 -44.40 29.12 21.27
N THR A 222 -44.51 29.33 19.96
CA THR A 222 -44.98 28.31 19.01
C THR A 222 -44.16 28.43 17.73
N VAL A 223 -43.40 27.38 17.40
CA VAL A 223 -42.67 27.25 16.14
C VAL A 223 -43.69 26.92 15.05
N PHE A 224 -43.92 27.85 14.10
CA PHE A 224 -44.69 27.57 12.90
C PHE A 224 -43.74 27.24 11.74
N ILE A 225 -43.79 25.99 11.28
CA ILE A 225 -43.19 25.55 10.01
C ILE A 225 -44.21 25.90 8.92
N PHE A 226 -43.91 26.89 8.08
CA PHE A 226 -44.70 27.16 6.88
C PHE A 226 -44.09 26.43 5.68
N LEU A 227 -44.81 25.42 5.18
CA LEU A 227 -44.64 24.86 3.85
C LEU A 227 -45.16 25.89 2.84
N ILE A 228 -44.30 26.40 1.96
CA ILE A 228 -44.73 27.17 0.80
C ILE A 228 -45.16 26.19 -0.31
N GLN A 229 -46.27 26.56 -0.95
CA GLN A 229 -47.21 25.78 -1.75
C GLN A 229 -46.70 25.33 -3.11
#